data_AF-D8LXQ1-F1
#
_entry.id   AF-D8LXQ1-F1
#
_cell.length_a   1.000
_cell.length_b   1.000
_cell.length_c   1.000
_cell.angle_alpha   90.00
_cell.angle_beta   90.00
_cell.angle_gamma   90.00
#
_symmetry.space_group_name_H-M   'P 1'
#
loop_
_entity.id
_entity.type
_entity.pdbx_description
1 polymer ?
#
loop_
_entity_poly.entity_id
_entity_poly.type
_entity_poly.pdbx_seq_one_letter_code
_entity_poly.pdbx_strand_id
1 'polypeptide(L)'
;MYGPNEIAKARLELLRHTNMIGYAIDVYKELNGTDETPAEFKGREEGINRQYEDFKDSKLYECMESCLESDSIPTLSDDDLKEFSLTREDMDKSYSLAQFIMNCGDYELALNLISFYIQQIPATTSGDLFHDRMLNLLWGRLTCESLMSLDDGMTTLKELEDALANIEKVASAAQVLQERSWLVHYGLFLLSGMKNGEDFFVRTFFRKESVWQLNSSVDISPRSSSTLPGCFATSWSCL
;
A
#
# COMPACT_ATOMS: atom_id res chain seq x y z
N MET A 1 -28.23 10.65 -1.50
CA MET A 1 -27.26 10.44 -0.41
C MET A 1 -27.78 9.30 0.44
N TYR A 2 -26.95 8.31 0.74
CA TYR A 2 -27.31 7.18 1.62
C TYR A 2 -27.52 7.65 3.05
N GLY A 3 -28.27 6.87 3.85
CA GLY A 3 -28.48 7.19 5.25
C GLY A 3 -27.21 7.00 6.09
N PRO A 4 -27.02 7.76 7.19
CA PRO A 4 -25.83 7.64 8.04
C PRO A 4 -25.64 6.21 8.59
N ASN A 5 -26.74 5.52 8.92
CA ASN A 5 -26.71 4.14 9.41
C ASN A 5 -26.28 3.13 8.33
N GLU A 6 -26.58 3.38 7.06
CA GLU A 6 -26.14 2.51 5.95
C GLU A 6 -24.64 2.66 5.70
N ILE A 7 -24.15 3.91 5.76
CA ILE A 7 -22.72 4.23 5.66
C ILE A 7 -21.95 3.62 6.83
N ALA A 8 -22.45 3.72 8.05
CA ALA A 8 -21.80 3.15 9.23
C ALA A 8 -21.77 1.62 9.17
N LYS A 9 -22.84 0.95 8.69
CA LYS A 9 -22.83 -0.50 8.45
C LYS A 9 -21.80 -0.91 7.41
N ALA A 10 -21.72 -0.18 6.29
CA ALA A 10 -20.72 -0.45 5.26
C ALA A 10 -19.29 -0.23 5.79
N ARG A 11 -19.07 0.82 6.59
CA ARG A 11 -17.79 1.08 7.26
C ARG A 11 -17.41 -0.06 8.20
N LEU A 12 -18.35 -0.53 9.03
CA LEU A 12 -18.10 -1.66 9.93
C LEU A 12 -17.70 -2.92 9.16
N GLU A 13 -18.35 -3.19 8.02
CA GLU A 13 -18.01 -4.34 7.19
C GLU A 13 -16.60 -4.23 6.59
N LEU A 14 -16.20 -3.05 6.14
CA LEU A 14 -14.81 -2.82 5.69
C LEU A 14 -13.81 -3.02 6.83
N LEU A 15 -14.09 -2.51 8.02
CA LEU A 15 -13.19 -2.59 9.16
C LEU A 15 -13.00 -4.02 9.69
N ARG A 16 -13.99 -4.91 9.52
CA ARG A 16 -13.87 -6.32 9.92
C ARG A 16 -12.71 -7.04 9.23
N HIS A 17 -12.37 -6.63 8.00
CA HIS A 17 -11.26 -7.19 7.25
C HIS A 17 -9.90 -6.61 7.65
N THR A 18 -9.88 -5.51 8.40
CA THR A 18 -8.66 -4.84 8.89
C THR A 18 -8.35 -5.20 10.34
N ASN A 19 -7.15 -4.88 10.82
CA ASN A 19 -6.78 -5.05 12.23
C ASN A 19 -7.04 -3.78 13.07
N MET A 20 -7.74 -2.78 12.53
CA MET A 20 -8.18 -1.56 13.24
C MET A 20 -9.38 -1.84 14.16
N ILE A 21 -9.22 -2.75 15.11
CA ILE A 21 -10.33 -3.26 15.93
C ILE A 21 -10.88 -2.19 16.86
N GLY A 22 -10.04 -1.35 17.46
CA GLY A 22 -10.50 -0.25 18.30
C GLY A 22 -11.51 0.64 17.55
N TYR A 23 -11.19 1.00 16.32
CA TYR A 23 -12.08 1.78 15.47
C TYR A 23 -13.35 1.01 15.06
N ALA A 24 -13.23 -0.29 14.79
CA ALA A 24 -14.40 -1.14 14.50
C ALA A 24 -15.36 -1.24 15.70
N ILE A 25 -14.83 -1.32 16.92
CA ILE A 25 -15.61 -1.33 18.15
C ILE A 25 -16.35 -0.01 18.33
N ASP A 26 -15.68 1.12 18.12
CA ASP A 26 -16.31 2.43 18.27
C ASP A 26 -17.46 2.63 17.26
N VAL A 27 -17.26 2.23 16.01
CA VAL A 27 -18.32 2.26 14.98
C VAL A 27 -19.48 1.32 15.34
N TYR A 28 -19.18 0.14 15.91
CA TYR A 28 -20.20 -0.80 16.36
C TYR A 28 -21.05 -0.23 17.52
N LYS A 29 -20.40 0.45 18.47
CA LYS A 29 -21.07 1.09 19.61
C LYS A 29 -21.97 2.23 19.15
N GLU A 30 -21.49 3.06 18.23
CA GLU A 30 -22.27 4.15 17.61
C GLU A 30 -23.51 3.62 16.89
N LEU A 31 -23.38 2.52 16.15
CA LEU A 31 -24.47 1.90 15.38
C LEU A 31 -25.58 1.31 16.24
N ASN A 32 -25.21 0.65 17.34
CA ASN A 32 -26.17 -0.09 18.16
C ASN A 32 -26.65 0.70 19.39
N GLY A 33 -26.01 1.83 19.71
CA GLY A 33 -26.29 2.59 20.93
C GLY A 33 -25.98 1.79 22.19
N THR A 34 -24.99 0.89 22.12
CA THR A 34 -24.59 0.00 23.21
C THR A 34 -23.12 0.24 23.56
N ASP A 35 -22.77 0.17 24.85
CA ASP A 35 -21.36 0.19 25.29
C ASP A 35 -20.70 -1.20 25.28
N GLU A 36 -21.46 -2.25 24.96
CA GLU A 36 -20.97 -3.62 24.99
C GLU A 36 -20.11 -3.94 23.75
N THR A 37 -18.84 -4.26 24.00
CA THR A 37 -17.93 -4.78 22.97
C THR A 37 -18.22 -6.26 22.71
N PRO A 38 -18.50 -6.67 21.46
CA PRO A 38 -18.66 -8.07 21.09
C PRO A 38 -17.45 -8.92 21.47
N ALA A 39 -17.69 -10.14 21.98
CA ALA A 39 -16.63 -11.04 22.42
C ALA A 39 -15.63 -11.42 21.30
N GLU A 40 -16.10 -11.44 20.05
CA GLU A 40 -15.27 -11.66 18.85
C GLU A 40 -14.15 -10.62 18.73
N PHE A 41 -14.46 -9.34 18.95
CA PHE A 41 -13.48 -8.26 18.84
C PHE A 41 -12.46 -8.29 19.97
N LYS A 42 -12.87 -8.64 21.20
CA LYS A 42 -11.96 -8.70 22.37
C LYS A 42 -10.84 -9.72 22.19
N GLY A 43 -11.17 -10.95 21.79
CA GLY A 43 -10.16 -11.99 21.62
C GLY A 43 -9.16 -11.67 20.50
N ARG A 44 -9.64 -11.01 19.43
CA ARG A 44 -8.79 -10.60 18.32
C ARG A 44 -7.90 -9.40 18.68
N GLU A 45 -8.42 -8.45 19.45
CA GLU A 45 -7.67 -7.30 19.99
C GLU A 45 -6.49 -7.74 20.85
N GLU A 46 -6.70 -8.68 21.79
CA GLU A 46 -5.62 -9.22 22.63
C GLU A 46 -4.51 -9.89 21.80
N GLY A 47 -4.89 -10.61 20.74
CA GLY A 47 -3.93 -11.27 19.84
C GLY A 47 -3.09 -10.27 19.03
N ILE A 48 -3.73 -9.23 18.49
CA ILE A 48 -3.05 -8.18 17.72
C ILE A 48 -2.13 -7.35 18.62
N ASN A 49 -2.61 -6.96 19.81
CA ASN A 49 -1.78 -6.22 20.75
C ASN A 49 -0.56 -7.02 21.17
N ARG A 50 -0.69 -8.34 21.41
CA ARG A 50 0.47 -9.18 21.69
C ARG A 50 1.48 -9.18 20.54
N GLN A 51 1.02 -9.37 19.30
CA GLN A 51 1.92 -9.35 18.13
C GLN A 51 2.60 -8.00 17.94
N TYR A 52 1.90 -6.90 18.26
CA TYR A 52 2.43 -5.55 18.15
C TYR A 52 3.50 -5.27 19.22
N GLU A 53 3.27 -5.68 20.47
CA GLU A 53 4.28 -5.58 21.54
C GLU A 53 5.48 -6.50 21.28
N ASP A 54 5.24 -7.76 20.87
CA ASP A 54 6.31 -8.70 20.49
C ASP A 54 7.19 -8.14 19.35
N PHE A 55 6.59 -7.35 18.44
CA PHE A 55 7.34 -6.65 17.40
C PHE A 55 8.17 -5.50 17.97
N LYS A 56 7.61 -4.64 18.81
CA LYS A 56 8.35 -3.52 19.40
C LYS A 56 9.53 -3.98 20.26
N ASP A 57 9.38 -5.12 20.92
CA ASP A 57 10.45 -5.76 21.69
C ASP A 57 11.44 -6.56 20.83
N SER A 58 11.22 -6.64 19.52
CA SER A 58 12.10 -7.41 18.63
C SER A 58 13.39 -6.67 18.29
N LYS A 59 14.47 -7.43 18.11
CA LYS A 59 15.77 -6.89 17.64
C LYS A 59 15.68 -6.23 16.26
N LEU A 60 14.68 -6.61 15.46
CA LEU A 60 14.43 -6.00 14.16
C LEU A 60 14.00 -4.54 14.31
N TYR A 61 13.15 -4.25 15.29
CA TYR A 61 12.72 -2.89 15.61
C TYR A 61 13.90 -2.03 16.10
N GLU A 62 14.71 -2.56 17.01
CA GLU A 62 15.92 -1.89 17.51
C GLU A 62 16.92 -1.58 16.37
N CYS A 63 17.14 -2.53 15.46
CA CYS A 63 18.00 -2.33 14.29
C CYS A 63 17.45 -1.25 13.35
N MET A 64 16.13 -1.27 13.10
CA MET A 64 15.45 -0.27 12.27
C MET A 64 15.59 1.14 12.86
N GLU A 65 15.30 1.32 14.15
CA GLU A 65 15.43 2.63 14.83
C GLU A 65 16.86 3.14 14.74
N SER A 66 17.85 2.30 15.05
CA SER A 66 19.26 2.68 14.96
C SER A 66 19.68 3.11 13.54
N CYS A 67 19.14 2.48 12.50
CA CYS A 67 19.43 2.84 11.12
C CYS A 67 18.75 4.16 10.69
N LEU A 68 17.57 4.45 11.23
CA LEU A 68 16.80 5.66 10.91
C LEU A 68 17.31 6.92 11.61
N GLU A 69 18.08 6.78 12.70
CA GLU A 69 18.75 7.92 13.36
C GLU A 69 19.88 8.53 12.51
N SER A 70 20.39 7.79 11.53
CA SER A 70 21.44 8.27 10.63
C SER A 70 20.89 9.13 9.49
N ASP A 71 21.70 10.05 8.96
CA ASP A 71 21.32 10.96 7.85
C ASP A 71 20.85 10.21 6.58
N SER A 72 21.22 8.93 6.43
CA SER A 72 20.82 8.06 5.32
C SER A 72 20.76 6.61 5.77
N ILE A 73 19.68 5.92 5.46
CA ILE A 73 19.51 4.50 5.80
C ILE A 73 20.62 3.67 5.12
N PRO A 74 21.51 3.00 5.89
CA PRO A 74 22.59 2.20 5.33
C PRO A 74 22.07 0.87 4.79
N THR A 75 22.69 0.38 3.71
CA THR A 75 22.54 -1.04 3.30
C THR A 75 23.42 -1.89 4.23
N LEU A 76 22.80 -2.81 4.95
CA LEU A 76 23.48 -3.65 5.94
C LEU A 76 24.15 -4.84 5.27
N SER A 77 25.40 -5.10 5.63
CA SER A 77 26.10 -6.32 5.26
C SER A 77 25.74 -7.49 6.17
N ASP A 78 26.11 -8.72 5.77
CA ASP A 78 25.89 -9.90 6.60
C ASP A 78 26.65 -9.85 7.94
N ASP A 79 27.69 -9.02 8.05
CA ASP A 79 28.43 -8.82 9.29
C ASP A 79 27.72 -7.82 10.21
N ASP A 80 27.14 -6.75 9.66
CA ASP A 80 26.32 -5.78 10.42
C ASP A 80 25.07 -6.46 11.00
N LEU A 81 24.41 -7.32 10.22
CA LEU A 81 23.26 -8.09 10.71
C LEU A 81 23.63 -9.01 11.89
N LYS A 82 24.85 -9.57 11.93
CA LYS A 82 25.31 -10.38 13.06
C LYS A 82 25.51 -9.56 14.33
N GLU A 83 25.89 -8.29 14.23
CA GLU A 83 26.01 -7.39 15.39
C GLU A 83 24.65 -7.23 16.09
N PHE A 84 23.58 -7.10 15.31
CA PHE A 84 22.20 -7.09 15.80
C PHE A 84 21.63 -8.50 16.09
N SER A 85 22.41 -9.57 15.91
CA SER A 85 21.94 -10.96 15.99
C SER A 85 20.75 -11.27 15.07
N LEU A 86 20.70 -10.65 13.90
CA LEU A 86 19.65 -10.83 12.88
C LEU A 86 20.16 -11.71 11.73
N THR A 87 19.23 -12.40 11.08
CA THR A 87 19.47 -13.13 9.84
C THR A 87 18.72 -12.49 8.67
N ARG A 88 19.13 -12.78 7.42
CA ARG A 88 18.36 -12.34 6.25
C ARG A 88 16.92 -12.90 6.23
N GLU A 89 16.70 -14.05 6.83
CA GLU A 89 15.37 -14.64 6.96
C GLU A 89 14.48 -13.82 7.92
N ASP A 90 15.08 -13.22 8.95
CA ASP A 90 14.36 -12.28 9.84
C ASP A 90 14.04 -10.97 9.12
N MET A 91 14.94 -10.52 8.23
CA MET A 91 14.68 -9.36 7.38
C MET A 91 13.50 -9.59 6.42
N ASP A 92 13.34 -10.79 5.88
CA ASP A 92 12.20 -11.13 5.02
C ASP A 92 10.85 -11.03 5.73
N LYS A 93 10.81 -11.20 7.07
CA LYS A 93 9.60 -11.00 7.87
C LYS A 93 9.16 -9.54 7.91
N SER A 94 10.07 -8.59 7.65
CA SER A 94 9.77 -7.15 7.60
C SER A 94 8.64 -6.84 6.62
N TYR A 95 8.53 -7.59 5.51
CA TYR A 95 7.44 -7.42 4.55
C TYR A 95 6.06 -7.72 5.17
N SER A 96 5.90 -8.92 5.76
CA SER A 96 4.64 -9.33 6.42
C SER A 96 4.30 -8.44 7.62
N LEU A 97 5.33 -7.95 8.29
CA LEU A 97 5.21 -7.11 9.46
C LEU A 97 4.81 -5.68 9.11
N ALA A 98 5.36 -5.11 8.04
CA ALA A 98 4.92 -3.83 7.51
C ALA A 98 3.43 -3.89 7.14
N GLN A 99 3.00 -4.95 6.46
CA GLN A 99 1.58 -5.16 6.16
C GLN A 99 0.73 -5.26 7.43
N PHE A 100 1.20 -5.97 8.45
CA PHE A 100 0.51 -6.06 9.74
C PHE A 100 0.33 -4.68 10.40
N ILE A 101 1.40 -3.88 10.46
CA ILE A 101 1.39 -2.54 11.06
C ILE A 101 0.48 -1.59 10.28
N MET A 102 0.53 -1.64 8.94
CA MET A 102 -0.42 -0.90 8.08
C MET A 102 -1.87 -1.28 8.38
N ASN A 103 -2.15 -2.57 8.58
CA ASN A 103 -3.49 -3.07 8.92
C ASN A 103 -3.94 -2.68 10.33
N CYS A 104 -3.00 -2.40 11.24
CA CYS A 104 -3.28 -1.83 12.56
C CYS A 104 -3.55 -0.31 12.51
N GLY A 105 -3.21 0.35 11.41
CA GLY A 105 -3.44 1.79 11.19
C GLY A 105 -2.28 2.70 11.64
N ASP A 106 -1.12 2.14 11.96
CA ASP A 106 0.08 2.90 12.32
C ASP A 106 0.94 3.14 11.07
N TYR A 107 0.55 4.14 10.27
CA TYR A 107 1.16 4.38 8.96
C TYR A 107 2.58 4.94 9.04
N GLU A 108 2.93 5.63 10.12
CA GLU A 108 4.27 6.19 10.34
C GLU A 108 5.28 5.08 10.60
N LEU A 109 4.97 4.18 11.52
CA LEU A 109 5.83 3.03 11.81
C LEU A 109 5.94 2.09 10.60
N ALA A 110 4.83 1.87 9.88
CA ALA A 110 4.86 1.11 8.65
C ALA A 110 5.77 1.75 7.59
N LEU A 111 5.70 3.07 7.41
CA LEU A 111 6.53 3.79 6.46
C LEU A 111 8.02 3.68 6.79
N ASN A 112 8.37 3.78 8.08
CA ASN A 112 9.72 3.57 8.58
C ASN A 112 10.25 2.16 8.26
N LEU A 113 9.44 1.13 8.52
CA LEU A 113 9.80 -0.25 8.24
C LEU A 113 9.94 -0.52 6.72
N ILE A 114 9.04 0.02 5.91
CA ILE A 114 9.10 -0.09 4.44
C ILE A 114 10.36 0.60 3.91
N SER A 115 10.64 1.82 4.36
CA SER A 115 11.80 2.61 3.93
C SER A 115 13.11 1.91 4.30
N PHE A 116 13.19 1.37 5.51
CA PHE A 116 14.30 0.53 5.94
C PHE A 116 14.45 -0.70 5.03
N TYR A 117 13.37 -1.44 4.81
CA TYR A 117 13.42 -2.71 4.09
C TYR A 117 13.72 -2.56 2.59
N ILE A 118 13.24 -1.49 1.94
CA ILE A 118 13.56 -1.16 0.54
C ILE A 118 15.08 -1.07 0.32
N GLN A 119 15.83 -0.54 1.30
CA GLN A 119 17.29 -0.43 1.20
C GLN A 119 18.03 -1.77 1.39
N GLN A 120 17.38 -2.77 1.98
CA GLN A 120 17.98 -4.06 2.28
C GLN A 120 17.71 -5.12 1.19
N ILE A 121 16.65 -4.95 0.40
CA ILE A 121 16.33 -5.90 -0.67
C ILE A 121 17.18 -5.63 -1.91
N PRO A 122 17.73 -6.67 -2.56
CA PRO A 122 18.39 -6.49 -3.84
C PRO A 122 17.35 -6.07 -4.89
N ALA A 123 17.74 -5.15 -5.78
CA ALA A 123 16.92 -4.73 -6.91
C ALA A 123 16.83 -5.86 -7.96
N THR A 124 16.11 -6.94 -7.64
CA THR A 124 15.81 -8.03 -8.57
C THR A 124 14.43 -7.82 -9.16
N THR A 125 14.38 -7.55 -10.45
CA THR A 125 13.10 -7.41 -11.17
C THR A 125 12.44 -8.77 -11.36
N SER A 126 11.22 -8.93 -10.87
CA SER A 126 10.39 -10.10 -11.14
C SER A 126 9.73 -9.97 -12.53
N GLY A 127 9.55 -11.10 -13.22
CA GLY A 127 8.73 -11.16 -14.44
C GLY A 127 7.21 -11.13 -14.15
N ASP A 128 6.82 -11.37 -12.90
CA ASP A 128 5.44 -11.31 -12.43
C ASP A 128 5.26 -10.11 -11.50
N LEU A 129 4.47 -9.13 -11.94
CA LEU A 129 4.22 -7.86 -11.25
C LEU A 129 3.53 -8.05 -9.90
N PHE A 130 2.60 -9.01 -9.78
CA PHE A 130 1.86 -9.21 -8.52
C PHE A 130 2.71 -9.78 -7.38
N HIS A 131 3.82 -10.44 -7.75
CA HIS A 131 4.78 -11.01 -6.81
C HIS A 131 6.08 -10.21 -6.75
N ASP A 132 6.13 -9.03 -7.40
CA ASP A 132 7.28 -8.14 -7.33
C ASP A 132 7.29 -7.42 -5.98
N ARG A 133 8.19 -7.87 -5.10
CA ARG A 133 8.29 -7.37 -3.73
C ARG A 133 8.63 -5.88 -3.67
N MET A 134 9.48 -5.41 -4.58
CA MET A 134 9.86 -3.99 -4.64
C MET A 134 8.65 -3.14 -5.02
N LEU A 135 7.92 -3.54 -6.07
CA LEU A 135 6.72 -2.84 -6.50
C LEU A 135 5.65 -2.80 -5.40
N ASN A 136 5.41 -3.93 -4.73
CA ASN A 136 4.45 -4.00 -3.63
C ASN A 136 4.84 -3.09 -2.45
N LEU A 137 6.13 -2.99 -2.13
CA LEU A 137 6.62 -2.06 -1.10
C LEU A 137 6.43 -0.59 -1.51
N LEU A 138 6.67 -0.24 -2.77
CA LEU A 138 6.42 1.11 -3.29
C LEU A 138 4.93 1.47 -3.23
N TRP A 139 4.03 0.53 -3.55
CA TRP A 139 2.59 0.73 -3.38
C TRP A 139 2.19 0.92 -1.91
N GLY A 140 2.78 0.12 -1.01
CA GLY A 140 2.58 0.26 0.44
C GLY A 140 3.04 1.62 0.95
N ARG A 141 4.25 2.04 0.55
CA ARG A 141 4.83 3.35 0.85
C ARG A 141 3.92 4.49 0.39
N LEU A 142 3.51 4.47 -0.88
CA LEU A 142 2.63 5.47 -1.47
C LEU A 142 1.31 5.56 -0.69
N THR A 143 0.77 4.42 -0.28
CA THR A 143 -0.48 4.37 0.49
C THR A 143 -0.31 4.98 1.88
N CYS A 144 0.76 4.64 2.61
CA CYS A 144 1.05 5.25 3.91
C CYS A 144 1.23 6.77 3.79
N GLU A 145 2.07 7.22 2.85
CA GLU A 145 2.30 8.65 2.60
C GLU A 145 0.98 9.36 2.26
N SER A 146 0.17 8.81 1.34
CA SER A 146 -1.11 9.38 0.94
C SER A 146 -2.12 9.50 2.09
N LEU A 147 -2.09 8.58 3.06
CA LEU A 147 -2.99 8.59 4.22
C LEU A 147 -2.53 9.58 5.31
N MET A 148 -1.23 9.84 5.40
CA MET A 148 -0.66 10.80 6.35
C MET A 148 -0.68 12.23 5.81
N SER A 149 -0.21 12.43 4.58
CA SER A 149 -0.06 13.74 3.93
C SER A 149 -0.04 13.59 2.40
N LEU A 150 -0.94 14.30 1.72
CA LEU A 150 -1.04 14.24 0.25
C LEU A 150 0.20 14.80 -0.46
N ASP A 151 0.99 15.65 0.20
CA ASP A 151 2.16 16.29 -0.41
C ASP A 151 3.37 15.33 -0.51
N ASP A 152 3.46 14.34 0.39
CA ASP A 152 4.64 13.48 0.52
C ASP A 152 4.66 12.35 -0.53
N GLY A 153 3.49 11.92 -0.99
CA GLY A 153 3.34 10.81 -1.95
C GLY A 153 3.86 11.08 -3.37
N MET A 154 4.17 12.33 -3.71
CA MET A 154 4.55 12.72 -5.08
C MET A 154 5.90 12.17 -5.52
N THR A 155 6.84 12.00 -4.60
CA THR A 155 8.16 11.42 -4.91
C THR A 155 8.00 9.93 -5.20
N THR A 156 7.30 9.21 -4.32
CA THR A 156 7.02 7.79 -4.47
C THR A 156 6.19 7.49 -5.72
N LEU A 157 5.24 8.36 -6.10
CA LEU A 157 4.46 8.22 -7.33
C LEU A 157 5.37 8.20 -8.58
N LYS A 158 6.41 9.03 -8.63
CA LYS A 158 7.39 9.06 -9.72
C LYS A 158 8.29 7.84 -9.71
N GLU A 159 8.78 7.43 -8.53
CA GLU A 159 9.57 6.21 -8.37
C GLU A 159 8.79 4.98 -8.88
N LEU A 160 7.49 4.93 -8.60
CA LEU A 160 6.60 3.85 -9.04
C LEU A 160 6.35 3.90 -10.56
N GLU A 161 6.22 5.10 -11.14
CA GLU A 161 6.14 5.27 -12.60
C GLU A 161 7.40 4.75 -13.31
N ASP A 162 8.59 5.10 -12.78
CA ASP A 162 9.88 4.65 -13.30
C ASP A 162 10.06 3.13 -13.14
N ALA A 163 9.66 2.57 -11.99
CA ALA A 163 9.68 1.13 -11.75
C ALA A 163 8.79 0.38 -12.75
N LEU A 164 7.54 0.84 -12.96
CA LEU A 164 6.63 0.24 -13.93
C LEU A 164 7.17 0.32 -15.36
N ALA A 165 7.74 1.45 -15.78
CA ALA A 165 8.34 1.61 -17.11
C ALA A 165 9.49 0.63 -17.38
N ASN A 166 10.23 0.22 -16.34
CA ASN A 166 11.29 -0.78 -16.46
C ASN A 166 10.73 -2.20 -16.60
N ILE A 167 9.65 -2.53 -15.90
CA ILE A 167 9.07 -3.89 -15.83
C ILE A 167 8.14 -4.18 -17.02
N GLU A 168 7.59 -3.14 -17.65
CA GLU A 168 6.76 -3.21 -18.87
C GLU A 168 7.37 -4.04 -20.01
N LYS A 169 8.71 -4.13 -20.05
CA LYS A 169 9.45 -4.89 -21.06
C LYS A 169 9.40 -6.41 -20.86
N VAL A 170 9.02 -6.87 -19.66
CA VAL A 170 9.10 -8.27 -19.23
C VAL A 170 7.74 -8.81 -18.80
N ALA A 171 6.87 -7.97 -18.23
CA ALA A 171 5.55 -8.38 -17.74
C ALA A 171 4.48 -8.47 -18.83
N SER A 172 3.36 -9.12 -18.51
CA SER A 172 2.22 -9.24 -19.43
C SER A 172 1.49 -7.89 -19.59
N ALA A 173 0.99 -7.63 -20.80
CA ALA A 173 0.26 -6.39 -21.10
C ALA A 173 -0.99 -6.18 -20.22
N ALA A 174 -1.65 -7.27 -19.80
CA ALA A 174 -2.80 -7.20 -18.90
C ALA A 174 -2.41 -6.72 -17.49
N GLN A 175 -1.30 -7.21 -16.95
CA GLN A 175 -0.79 -6.80 -15.64
C GLN A 175 -0.32 -5.34 -15.67
N VAL A 176 0.44 -4.96 -16.70
CA VAL A 176 0.85 -3.57 -16.92
C VAL A 176 -0.35 -2.63 -16.96
N LEU A 177 -1.40 -2.99 -17.71
CA LEU A 177 -2.60 -2.18 -17.82
C LEU A 177 -3.29 -1.99 -16.46
N GLN A 178 -3.33 -3.04 -15.64
CA GLN A 178 -3.92 -3.00 -14.31
C GLN A 178 -3.12 -2.07 -13.37
N GLU A 179 -1.80 -2.24 -13.29
CA GLU A 179 -0.93 -1.38 -12.47
C GLU A 179 -1.00 0.10 -12.90
N ARG A 180 -0.99 0.36 -14.22
CA ARG A 180 -1.17 1.72 -14.76
C ARG A 180 -2.54 2.30 -14.43
N SER A 181 -3.58 1.48 -14.43
CA SER A 181 -4.91 1.92 -14.03
C SER A 181 -4.91 2.35 -12.56
N TRP A 182 -4.30 1.58 -11.66
CA TRP A 182 -4.16 1.99 -10.25
C TRP A 182 -3.34 3.27 -10.09
N LEU A 183 -2.24 3.42 -10.82
CA LEU A 183 -1.40 4.61 -10.79
C LEU A 183 -2.20 5.88 -11.14
N VAL A 184 -3.09 5.79 -12.13
CA VAL A 184 -3.99 6.90 -12.49
C VAL A 184 -4.95 7.24 -11.34
N HIS A 185 -5.49 6.24 -10.63
CA HIS A 185 -6.41 6.48 -9.51
C HIS A 185 -5.69 7.14 -8.33
N TYR A 186 -4.50 6.65 -7.95
CA TYR A 186 -3.68 7.27 -6.91
C TYR A 186 -3.21 8.67 -7.31
N GLY A 187 -2.79 8.84 -8.57
CA GLY A 187 -2.42 10.15 -9.10
C GLY A 187 -3.57 11.16 -9.03
N LEU A 188 -4.79 10.75 -9.38
CA LEU A 188 -5.96 11.61 -9.25
C LEU A 188 -6.21 12.01 -7.79
N PHE A 189 -6.09 11.04 -6.87
CA PHE A 189 -6.29 11.28 -5.43
C PHE A 189 -5.29 12.31 -4.89
N LEU A 190 -3.99 12.09 -5.10
CA LEU A 190 -2.91 12.97 -4.63
C LEU A 190 -3.01 14.38 -5.24
N LEU A 191 -3.23 14.45 -6.56
CA LEU A 191 -3.22 15.72 -7.28
C LEU A 191 -4.50 16.54 -7.05
N SER A 192 -5.58 15.93 -6.59
CA SER A 192 -6.84 16.64 -6.31
C SER A 192 -6.70 17.72 -5.23
N GLY A 193 -5.77 17.55 -4.29
CA GLY A 193 -5.49 18.50 -3.22
C GLY A 193 -4.50 19.60 -3.58
N MET A 194 -3.78 19.47 -4.70
CA MET A 194 -2.68 20.35 -5.08
C MET A 194 -3.13 21.54 -5.94
N LYS A 195 -2.43 22.67 -5.81
CA LYS A 195 -2.59 23.79 -6.74
C LYS A 195 -2.05 23.41 -8.12
N ASN A 196 -2.86 23.57 -9.17
CA ASN A 196 -2.57 23.16 -10.54
C ASN A 196 -2.38 21.64 -10.73
N GLY A 197 -2.95 20.82 -9.84
CA GLY A 197 -2.87 19.35 -9.93
C GLY A 197 -3.43 18.81 -11.24
N GLU A 198 -4.41 19.49 -11.84
CA GLU A 198 -5.00 19.15 -13.13
C GLU A 198 -4.01 19.24 -14.31
N ASP A 199 -3.17 20.27 -14.36
CA ASP A 199 -2.14 20.40 -15.41
C ASP A 199 -1.07 19.33 -15.24
N PHE A 200 -0.68 19.06 -13.99
CA PHE A 200 0.26 17.98 -13.69
C PHE A 200 -0.32 16.61 -14.07
N PHE A 201 -1.56 16.31 -13.72
CA PHE A 201 -2.23 15.06 -14.05
C PHE A 201 -2.27 14.84 -15.57
N VAL A 202 -2.67 15.87 -16.34
CA VAL A 202 -2.69 15.79 -17.80
C VAL A 202 -1.29 15.56 -18.36
N ARG A 203 -0.28 16.28 -17.85
CA ARG A 203 1.11 16.13 -18.30
C ARG A 203 1.75 14.79 -17.97
N THR A 204 1.35 14.16 -16.87
CA THR A 204 1.90 12.88 -16.42
C THR A 204 1.21 11.73 -17.16
N PHE A 205 -0.13 11.69 -17.16
CA PHE A 205 -0.87 10.52 -17.66
C PHE A 205 -1.30 10.61 -19.15
N PHE A 206 -1.39 11.80 -19.74
CA PHE A 206 -1.83 11.98 -21.13
C PHE A 206 -0.71 12.37 -22.10
N ARG A 207 0.57 12.11 -21.74
CA ARG A 207 1.68 12.28 -22.69
C ARG A 207 1.47 11.43 -23.93
N LYS A 208 1.82 12.00 -25.07
CA LYS A 208 1.59 11.43 -26.41
C LYS A 208 2.16 10.02 -26.60
N GLU A 209 3.15 9.57 -25.82
CA GLU A 209 3.78 8.25 -25.97
C GLU A 209 2.96 7.08 -25.38
N SER A 210 2.19 7.28 -24.30
CA SER A 210 1.39 6.21 -23.67
C SER A 210 0.09 5.89 -24.44
N VAL A 211 -0.45 6.87 -25.18
CA VAL A 211 -1.70 6.71 -25.95
C VAL A 211 -1.54 5.82 -27.18
N TRP A 212 -0.34 5.77 -27.81
CA TRP A 212 -0.13 4.93 -28.99
C TRP A 212 0.20 3.47 -28.66
N GLN A 213 0.74 3.17 -27.47
CA GLN A 213 1.05 1.79 -27.05
C GLN A 213 -0.20 1.01 -26.59
N LEU A 214 -1.19 1.70 -26.03
CA LEU A 214 -2.52 1.12 -25.75
C LEU A 214 -3.27 0.79 -27.05
N ASN A 215 -3.19 1.65 -28.06
CA ASN A 215 -3.87 1.45 -29.35
C ASN A 215 -3.21 0.38 -30.23
N SER A 216 -1.94 0.02 -30.03
CA SER A 216 -1.31 -1.08 -30.77
C SER A 216 -1.69 -2.47 -30.23
N SER A 217 -2.20 -2.55 -29.01
CA SER A 217 -2.55 -3.81 -28.33
C SER A 217 -4.06 -4.06 -28.27
N VAL A 218 -4.88 -3.04 -28.53
CA VAL A 218 -6.33 -3.16 -28.53
C VAL A 218 -6.87 -2.65 -29.87
N ASP A 219 -7.14 -3.59 -30.77
CA ASP A 219 -7.93 -3.36 -31.97
C ASP A 219 -9.40 -3.18 -31.54
N ILE A 220 -9.72 -2.00 -30.98
CA ILE A 220 -11.11 -1.64 -30.64
C ILE A 220 -11.79 -1.24 -31.93
N SER A 221 -12.43 -2.23 -32.57
CA SER A 221 -13.44 -1.95 -33.60
C SER A 221 -14.54 -1.06 -33.00
N PRO A 222 -15.07 -0.06 -33.75
CA PRO A 222 -15.99 0.92 -33.21
C PRO A 222 -17.42 0.37 -33.22
N ARG A 223 -17.74 -0.54 -32.29
CA ARG A 223 -19.12 -0.95 -32.01
C ARG A 223 -19.31 -1.35 -30.55
N SER A 224 -19.68 -0.37 -29.73
CA SER A 224 -20.86 -0.41 -28.83
C SER A 224 -20.69 0.58 -27.68
N SER A 225 -21.16 1.80 -27.91
CA SER A 225 -21.46 2.77 -26.87
C SER A 225 -22.70 2.32 -26.08
N SER A 226 -22.57 1.30 -25.23
CA SER A 226 -23.52 0.97 -24.15
C SER A 226 -23.20 -0.42 -23.58
N THR A 227 -22.37 -0.50 -22.53
CA THR A 227 -22.40 -1.50 -21.44
C THR A 227 -21.02 -1.61 -20.80
N LEU A 228 -20.76 -0.81 -19.77
CA LEU A 228 -19.74 -1.13 -18.76
C LEU A 228 -20.29 -0.79 -17.37
N PRO A 229 -20.97 -1.75 -16.73
CA PRO A 229 -20.86 -1.87 -15.29
C PRO A 229 -20.58 -3.33 -14.91
N GLY A 230 -19.40 -3.63 -14.36
CA GLY A 230 -19.16 -4.99 -13.87
C GLY A 230 -17.81 -5.34 -13.26
N CYS A 231 -16.73 -4.59 -13.52
CA CYS A 231 -15.38 -5.05 -13.12
C CYS A 231 -14.79 -4.41 -11.84
N PHE A 232 -15.55 -3.63 -11.08
CA PHE A 232 -14.99 -2.86 -9.95
C PHE A 232 -14.93 -3.59 -8.59
N ALA A 233 -15.34 -4.86 -8.47
CA ALA A 233 -15.69 -5.43 -7.15
C ALA A 233 -14.74 -6.50 -6.54
N THR A 234 -13.62 -6.89 -7.15
CA THR A 234 -12.86 -8.06 -6.63
C THR A 234 -11.35 -7.87 -6.44
N SER A 235 -10.85 -6.65 -6.31
CA SER A 235 -9.40 -6.39 -6.27
C SER A 235 -8.78 -6.14 -4.89
N TRP A 236 -9.53 -6.29 -3.79
CA TRP A 236 -9.01 -6.05 -2.43
C TRP A 236 -8.50 -7.31 -1.72
N SER A 237 -8.42 -8.46 -2.41
CA SER A 237 -8.05 -9.74 -1.80
C SER A 237 -6.60 -10.19 -2.07
N CYS A 238 -5.79 -9.35 -2.74
CA CYS A 238 -4.40 -9.69 -3.12
C CYS A 238 -3.34 -8.76 -2.56
N LEU A 239 -3.69 -7.92 -1.58
CA LEU A 239 -2.71 -7.22 -0.75
C LEU A 239 -2.62 -7.93 0.60
#